data_AF-A0A0P7ZDR8-F1
#
_entry.id   AF-A0A0P7ZDR8-F1
#
_cell.length_a   1.000
_cell.length_b   1.000
_cell.length_c   1.000
_cell.angle_alpha   90.00
_cell.angle_beta   90.00
_cell.angle_gamma   90.00
#
_symmetry.space_group_name_H-M   'P 1'
#
loop_
_entity.id
_entity.type
_entity.pdbx_description
1 polymer ?
#
loop_
_entity_poly.entity_id
_entity_poly.type
_entity_poly.pdbx_seq_one_letter_code
_entity_poly.pdbx_strand_id
1 'polypeptide(L)'
;MTFQRNILPVLLLALYALMAGPALAEEEPEERGITDYIEMEPAFVTHVGEPGTKVIYLKASVTLRADRESTRPALEAHMPRLRHELVMLFGEQVDVDVLTSQQGQQALREEAAARINAVLEEQQTGEHIAGVLFTEFVVQR
;
A
#
# COMPACT_ATOMS: atom_id res chain seq x y z
N MET A 1 8.74 61.41 50.00
CA MET A 1 7.76 60.37 49.59
C MET A 1 7.62 60.42 48.07
N THR A 2 8.46 59.66 47.38
CA THR A 2 8.55 59.61 45.92
C THR A 2 8.14 58.20 45.47
N PHE A 3 6.88 58.01 45.09
CA PHE A 3 6.41 56.70 44.62
C PHE A 3 5.36 56.84 43.51
N GLN A 4 5.77 57.39 42.37
CA GLN A 4 4.88 57.50 41.20
C GLN A 4 5.63 57.41 39.86
N ARG A 5 6.69 56.59 39.76
CA ARG A 5 7.53 56.56 38.54
C ARG A 5 7.67 55.21 37.83
N ASN A 6 6.89 54.19 38.18
CA ASN A 6 7.07 52.84 37.59
C ASN A 6 5.78 52.18 37.04
N ILE A 7 4.68 52.93 36.86
CA ILE A 7 3.38 52.36 36.40
C ILE A 7 3.31 52.16 34.88
N LEU A 8 4.08 52.94 34.11
CA LEU A 8 4.12 52.88 32.64
C LEU A 8 4.67 51.54 32.08
N PRO A 9 5.78 50.96 32.59
CA PRO A 9 6.26 49.68 32.10
C PRO A 9 5.34 48.50 32.44
N VAL A 10 4.59 48.58 33.56
CA VAL A 10 3.63 47.54 33.97
C VAL A 10 2.43 47.50 33.02
N LEU A 11 1.95 48.66 32.56
CA LEU A 11 0.88 48.75 31.57
C LEU A 11 1.31 48.24 30.19
N LEU A 12 2.57 48.48 29.78
CA LEU A 12 3.12 47.96 28.53
C LEU A 12 3.28 46.43 28.54
N LEU A 13 3.69 45.86 29.68
CA LEU A 13 3.81 44.40 29.86
C LEU A 13 2.44 43.71 29.91
N ALA A 14 1.45 44.35 30.54
CA ALA A 14 0.07 43.88 30.55
C ALA A 14 -0.58 43.94 29.15
N LEU A 15 -0.24 44.96 28.33
CA LEU A 15 -0.72 45.07 26.95
C LEU A 15 -0.08 44.00 26.04
N TYR A 16 1.19 43.67 26.25
CA TYR A 16 1.87 42.58 25.52
C TYR A 16 1.26 41.20 25.86
N ALA A 17 0.85 40.99 27.12
CA ALA A 17 0.19 39.76 27.55
C ALA A 17 -1.22 39.59 26.95
N LEU A 18 -1.92 40.68 26.60
CA LEU A 18 -3.22 40.60 25.91
C LEU A 18 -3.10 40.29 24.40
N MET A 19 -1.92 40.52 23.79
CA MET A 19 -1.66 40.20 22.38
C MET A 19 -1.16 38.76 22.18
N ALA A 20 -0.79 38.07 23.26
CA ALA A 20 -0.47 36.65 23.28
C ALA A 20 -1.75 35.83 23.48
N GLY A 21 -2.65 35.86 22.49
CA GLY A 21 -3.76 34.91 22.43
C GLY A 21 -3.25 33.47 22.37
N PRO A 22 -4.03 32.48 22.82
CA PRO A 22 -3.65 31.08 22.67
C PRO A 22 -3.49 30.80 21.18
N ALA A 23 -2.28 30.45 20.75
CA ALA A 23 -2.07 29.83 19.46
C ALA A 23 -2.81 28.49 19.50
N LEU A 24 -4.05 28.49 19.01
CA LEU A 24 -4.76 27.27 18.68
C LEU A 24 -3.96 26.63 17.56
N ALA A 25 -3.16 25.62 17.91
CA ALA A 25 -2.70 24.64 16.94
C ALA A 25 -3.97 24.02 16.35
N GLU A 26 -4.32 24.40 15.12
CA GLU A 26 -5.18 23.59 14.29
C GLU A 26 -4.41 22.28 14.06
N GLU A 27 -4.77 21.26 14.84
CA GLU A 27 -4.51 19.88 14.44
C GLU A 27 -5.29 19.67 13.14
N GLU A 28 -4.60 19.82 12.01
CA GLU A 28 -5.11 19.37 10.72
C GLU A 28 -5.60 17.92 10.93
N PRO A 29 -6.85 17.61 10.57
CA PRO A 29 -7.33 16.26 10.74
C PRO A 29 -6.42 15.36 9.93
N GLU A 30 -5.68 14.47 10.60
CA GLU A 30 -5.01 13.37 9.93
C GLU A 30 -6.09 12.66 9.12
N GLU A 31 -6.07 12.86 7.80
CA GLU A 31 -6.88 12.10 6.86
C GLU A 31 -6.52 10.64 7.11
N ARG A 32 -7.38 9.93 7.84
CA ARG A 32 -7.23 8.49 8.05
C ARG A 32 -7.33 7.88 6.66
N GLY A 33 -6.18 7.62 6.05
CA GLY A 33 -6.07 7.01 4.74
C GLY A 33 -6.93 5.75 4.74
N ILE A 34 -7.93 5.73 3.86
CA ILE A 34 -8.80 4.57 3.70
C ILE A 34 -7.90 3.44 3.18
N THR A 35 -7.86 2.31 3.88
CA THR A 35 -7.13 1.13 3.42
C THR A 35 -8.12 0.00 3.22
N ASP A 36 -8.30 -0.40 1.96
CA ASP A 36 -9.17 -1.50 1.57
C ASP A 36 -8.33 -2.72 1.14
N TYR A 37 -8.81 -3.92 1.49
CA TYR A 37 -8.16 -5.19 1.20
C TYR A 37 -9.09 -6.06 0.37
N ILE A 38 -8.66 -6.39 -0.85
CA ILE A 38 -9.44 -7.14 -1.84
C ILE A 38 -8.76 -8.48 -2.07
N GLU A 39 -9.37 -9.56 -1.58
CA GLU A 39 -8.84 -10.91 -1.78
C GLU A 39 -9.08 -11.41 -3.20
N MET A 40 -8.08 -12.06 -3.78
CA MET A 40 -8.16 -12.66 -5.11
C MET A 40 -8.47 -14.15 -4.97
N GLU A 41 -9.75 -14.50 -4.91
CA GLU A 41 -10.19 -15.88 -4.83
C GLU A 41 -10.42 -16.52 -6.22
N PRO A 42 -10.16 -17.84 -6.39
CA PRO A 42 -9.50 -18.74 -5.44
C PRO A 42 -7.97 -18.54 -5.40
N ALA A 43 -7.28 -19.22 -4.48
CA ALA A 43 -5.81 -19.25 -4.44
C ALA A 43 -5.21 -19.70 -5.79
N PHE A 44 -4.05 -19.15 -6.12
CA PHE A 44 -3.29 -19.48 -7.32
C PHE A 44 -2.54 -20.79 -7.09
N VAL A 45 -2.64 -21.70 -8.05
CA VAL A 45 -1.85 -22.94 -8.08
C VAL A 45 -1.24 -23.04 -9.47
N THR A 46 0.09 -23.01 -9.56
CA THR A 46 0.81 -23.10 -10.83
C THR A 46 2.09 -23.92 -10.70
N HIS A 47 2.66 -24.27 -11.83
CA HIS A 47 3.97 -24.89 -11.94
C HIS A 47 5.05 -23.83 -11.99
N VAL A 48 6.17 -24.07 -11.29
CA VAL A 48 7.36 -23.22 -11.28
C VAL A 48 8.61 -24.07 -11.48
N GLY A 49 9.73 -23.42 -11.78
CA GLY A 49 11.00 -24.09 -12.02
C GLY A 49 11.31 -24.30 -13.50
N GLU A 50 12.49 -24.87 -13.76
CA GLU A 50 12.96 -25.10 -15.13
C GLU A 50 12.12 -26.17 -15.86
N PRO A 51 11.70 -25.91 -17.12
CA PRO A 51 11.02 -26.90 -17.93
C PRO A 51 11.82 -28.19 -18.09
N GLY A 52 11.14 -29.34 -17.96
CA GLY A 52 11.76 -30.66 -18.12
C GLY A 52 12.46 -31.21 -16.88
N THR A 53 12.46 -30.47 -15.77
CA THR A 53 12.91 -30.96 -14.45
C THR A 53 11.73 -31.51 -13.62
N LYS A 54 11.96 -31.81 -12.34
CA LYS A 54 10.89 -32.24 -11.43
C LYS A 54 9.84 -31.13 -11.34
N VAL A 55 8.56 -31.50 -11.46
CA VAL A 55 7.45 -30.55 -11.35
C VAL A 55 7.37 -30.02 -9.93
N ILE A 56 7.52 -28.71 -9.78
CA ILE A 56 7.40 -27.98 -8.50
C ILE A 56 6.14 -27.14 -8.56
N TYR A 57 5.35 -27.18 -7.48
CA TYR A 57 4.09 -26.45 -7.39
C TYR A 57 4.26 -25.21 -6.51
N LEU A 58 3.72 -24.09 -6.97
CA LEU A 58 3.51 -22.89 -6.16
C LEU A 58 2.03 -22.78 -5.84
N LYS A 59 1.71 -22.64 -4.54
CA LYS A 59 0.40 -22.19 -4.06
C LYS A 59 0.54 -20.80 -3.45
N ALA A 60 -0.23 -19.83 -3.94
CA ALA A 60 -0.22 -18.47 -3.44
C ALA A 60 -1.64 -17.94 -3.24
N SER A 61 -1.93 -17.37 -2.06
CA SER A 61 -3.13 -16.59 -1.79
C SER A 61 -2.76 -15.11 -1.81
N VAL A 62 -3.49 -14.32 -2.60
CA VAL A 62 -3.13 -12.94 -2.93
C VAL A 62 -4.22 -11.99 -2.48
N THR A 63 -3.84 -10.91 -1.79
CA THR A 63 -4.72 -9.82 -1.39
C THR A 63 -4.15 -8.50 -1.93
N LEU A 64 -4.99 -7.72 -2.58
CA LEU A 64 -4.65 -6.40 -3.10
C LEU A 64 -4.97 -5.35 -2.05
N ARG A 65 -4.05 -4.41 -1.81
CA ARG A 65 -4.29 -3.25 -0.95
C ARG A 65 -4.60 -2.04 -1.82
N ALA A 66 -5.69 -1.35 -1.54
CA ALA A 66 -6.08 -0.11 -2.19
C ALA A 66 -6.21 1.01 -1.16
N ASP A 67 -5.85 2.23 -1.56
CA ASP A 67 -5.88 3.40 -0.68
C ASP A 67 -7.08 4.33 -0.96
N ARG A 68 -8.03 3.87 -1.80
CA ARG A 68 -9.25 4.62 -2.20
C ARG A 68 -10.46 3.69 -2.25
N GLU A 69 -11.63 4.20 -1.86
CA GLU A 69 -12.89 3.45 -1.92
C GLU A 69 -13.31 3.09 -3.35
N SER A 70 -12.98 3.93 -4.33
CA SER A 70 -13.34 3.73 -5.74
C SER A 70 -12.55 2.61 -6.42
N THR A 71 -11.41 2.20 -5.84
CA THR A 71 -10.53 1.19 -6.45
C THR A 71 -11.16 -0.20 -6.44
N ARG A 72 -11.87 -0.62 -5.38
CA ARG A 72 -12.47 -1.95 -5.30
C ARG A 72 -13.42 -2.26 -6.47
N PRO A 73 -14.40 -1.41 -6.81
CA PRO A 73 -15.26 -1.64 -7.97
C PRO A 73 -14.49 -1.86 -9.29
N ALA A 74 -13.40 -1.09 -9.50
CA ALA A 74 -12.55 -1.27 -10.68
C ALA A 74 -11.81 -2.62 -10.65
N LEU A 75 -11.25 -3.00 -9.51
CA LEU A 75 -10.59 -4.29 -9.34
C LEU A 75 -11.57 -5.46 -9.57
N GLU A 76 -12.76 -5.40 -9.00
CA GLU A 76 -13.79 -6.43 -9.13
C GLU A 76 -14.28 -6.57 -10.57
N ALA A 77 -14.47 -5.45 -11.29
CA ALA A 77 -14.88 -5.45 -12.70
C ALA A 77 -13.82 -6.08 -13.63
N HIS A 78 -12.54 -5.93 -13.31
CA HIS A 78 -11.42 -6.44 -14.12
C HIS A 78 -10.74 -7.67 -13.54
N MET A 79 -11.29 -8.27 -12.48
CA MET A 79 -10.70 -9.38 -11.73
C MET A 79 -10.20 -10.53 -12.63
N PRO A 80 -10.92 -10.99 -13.67
CA PRO A 80 -10.42 -12.06 -14.54
C PRO A 80 -9.12 -11.70 -15.27
N ARG A 81 -8.96 -10.47 -15.75
CA ARG A 81 -7.74 -10.01 -16.44
C ARG A 81 -6.59 -9.81 -15.45
N LEU A 82 -6.88 -9.26 -14.27
CA LEU A 82 -5.90 -9.10 -13.19
C LEU A 82 -5.36 -10.46 -12.72
N ARG A 83 -6.24 -11.45 -12.56
CA ARG A 83 -5.84 -12.82 -12.23
C ARG A 83 -5.00 -13.46 -13.31
N HIS A 84 -5.35 -13.28 -14.59
CA HIS A 84 -4.56 -13.80 -15.70
C HIS A 84 -3.12 -13.30 -15.64
N GLU A 85 -2.93 -12.01 -15.35
CA GLU A 85 -1.59 -11.41 -15.25
C GLU A 85 -0.74 -12.08 -14.17
N LEU A 86 -1.30 -12.31 -12.98
CA LEU A 86 -0.57 -12.99 -11.90
C LEU A 86 -0.30 -14.47 -12.21
N VAL A 87 -1.19 -15.15 -12.93
CA VAL A 87 -0.94 -16.53 -13.39
C VAL A 87 0.28 -16.57 -14.32
N MET A 88 0.40 -15.62 -15.24
CA MET A 88 1.56 -15.52 -16.14
C MET A 88 2.83 -15.22 -15.34
N LEU A 89 2.81 -14.19 -14.49
CA LEU A 89 3.94 -13.83 -13.63
C LEU A 89 4.45 -15.02 -12.81
N PHE A 90 3.55 -15.79 -12.18
CA PHE A 90 3.93 -16.94 -11.38
C PHE A 90 4.49 -18.09 -12.23
N GLY A 91 3.98 -18.30 -13.44
CA GLY A 91 4.50 -19.32 -14.36
C GLY A 91 5.89 -18.99 -14.93
N GLU A 92 6.29 -17.72 -14.91
CA GLU A 92 7.62 -17.26 -15.36
C GLU A 92 8.73 -17.54 -14.33
N GLN A 93 8.39 -17.99 -13.12
CA GLN A 93 9.37 -18.20 -12.03
C GLN A 93 10.19 -19.47 -12.25
N VAL A 94 11.40 -19.32 -12.77
CA VAL A 94 12.32 -20.44 -13.07
C VAL A 94 13.28 -20.79 -11.93
N ASP A 95 13.73 -19.79 -11.16
CA ASP A 95 14.67 -20.00 -10.06
C ASP A 95 13.94 -20.18 -8.72
N VAL A 96 13.83 -21.44 -8.29
CA VAL A 96 13.08 -21.80 -7.09
C VAL A 96 13.80 -21.40 -5.80
N ASP A 97 15.12 -21.30 -5.81
CA ASP A 97 15.88 -20.90 -4.63
C ASP A 97 15.76 -19.38 -4.41
N VAL A 98 15.75 -18.60 -5.49
CA VAL A 98 15.39 -17.17 -5.43
C VAL A 98 13.94 -17.00 -5.00
N LEU A 99 12.99 -17.73 -5.61
CA LEU A 99 11.56 -17.65 -5.30
C LEU A 99 11.24 -17.90 -3.82
N THR A 100 11.99 -18.81 -3.18
CA THR A 100 11.80 -19.16 -1.76
C THR A 100 12.53 -18.22 -0.79
N SER A 101 13.40 -17.33 -1.30
CA SER A 101 14.09 -16.34 -0.49
C SER A 101 13.20 -15.14 -0.13
N GLN A 102 13.49 -14.47 0.99
CA GLN A 102 12.78 -13.25 1.39
C GLN A 102 12.89 -12.14 0.34
N GLN A 103 14.06 -12.00 -0.28
CA GLN A 103 14.29 -10.98 -1.30
C GLN A 103 13.51 -11.29 -2.59
N GLY A 104 13.49 -12.56 -3.02
CA GLY A 104 12.71 -12.98 -4.18
C GLY A 104 11.21 -12.80 -3.96
N GLN A 105 10.68 -13.13 -2.78
CA GLN A 105 9.27 -12.89 -2.47
C GLN A 105 8.91 -11.39 -2.42
N GLN A 106 9.81 -10.54 -1.93
CA GLN A 106 9.61 -9.09 -1.96
C GLN A 106 9.60 -8.57 -3.41
N ALA A 107 10.58 -8.96 -4.22
CA ALA A 107 10.66 -8.60 -5.63
C ALA A 107 9.41 -9.06 -6.41
N LEU A 108 8.95 -10.29 -6.15
CA LEU A 108 7.75 -10.84 -6.78
C LEU A 108 6.48 -10.05 -6.40
N ARG A 109 6.36 -9.57 -5.15
CA ARG A 109 5.24 -8.71 -4.74
C ARG A 109 5.27 -7.35 -5.41
N GLU A 110 6.45 -6.75 -5.53
CA GLU A 110 6.64 -5.47 -6.23
C GLU A 110 6.30 -5.59 -7.71
N GLU A 111 6.78 -6.65 -8.36
CA GLU A 111 6.47 -6.93 -9.76
C GLU A 111 4.98 -7.22 -9.99
N ALA A 112 4.36 -8.01 -9.10
CA ALA A 112 2.92 -8.24 -9.13
C ALA A 112 2.13 -6.93 -9.04
N ALA A 113 2.52 -6.03 -8.13
CA ALA A 113 1.87 -4.73 -8.00
C ALA A 113 2.02 -3.87 -9.25
N ALA A 114 3.22 -3.85 -9.84
CA ALA A 114 3.50 -3.11 -11.07
C ALA A 114 2.68 -3.63 -12.25
N ARG A 115 2.62 -4.95 -12.46
CA ARG A 115 1.85 -5.57 -13.54
C ARG A 115 0.35 -5.35 -13.39
N ILE A 116 -0.18 -5.45 -12.17
CA ILE A 116 -1.59 -5.13 -11.88
C ILE A 116 -1.90 -3.67 -12.22
N ASN A 117 -1.05 -2.72 -11.80
CA ASN A 117 -1.24 -1.31 -12.11
C ASN A 117 -1.15 -1.03 -13.62
N ALA A 118 -0.25 -1.71 -14.34
CA ALA A 118 -0.18 -1.62 -15.79
C ALA A 118 -1.48 -2.10 -16.46
N VAL A 119 -2.06 -3.20 -15.99
CA VAL A 119 -3.36 -3.68 -16.49
C VAL A 119 -4.47 -2.65 -16.20
N LEU A 120 -4.51 -2.06 -15.01
CA LEU A 120 -5.52 -1.05 -14.67
C LEU A 120 -5.39 0.21 -15.54
N GLU A 121 -4.16 0.61 -15.86
CA GLU A 121 -3.88 1.71 -16.79
C GLU A 121 -4.33 1.35 -18.22
N GLU A 122 -4.01 0.16 -18.73
CA GLU A 122 -4.45 -0.33 -20.04
C GLU A 122 -5.98 -0.35 -20.17
N GLN A 123 -6.68 -0.70 -19.10
CA GLN A 123 -8.14 -0.71 -19.05
C GLN A 123 -8.75 0.67 -18.77
N GLN A 124 -7.93 1.71 -18.64
CA GLN A 124 -8.35 3.11 -18.43
C GLN A 124 -9.27 3.28 -17.21
N THR A 125 -9.01 2.54 -16.13
CA THR A 125 -9.86 2.58 -14.93
C THR A 125 -9.73 3.88 -14.13
N GLY A 126 -8.57 4.55 -14.24
CA GLY A 126 -8.23 5.70 -13.40
C GLY A 126 -7.85 5.34 -11.96
N GLU A 127 -7.72 4.04 -11.67
CA GLU A 127 -7.47 3.49 -10.34
C GLU A 127 -6.10 2.78 -10.28
N HIS A 128 -5.54 2.65 -9.08
CA HIS A 128 -4.30 1.93 -8.84
C HIS A 128 -4.35 1.22 -7.49
N ILE A 129 -3.59 0.13 -7.35
CA ILE A 129 -3.36 -0.52 -6.06
C ILE A 129 -2.11 0.05 -5.40
N ALA A 130 -2.13 0.06 -4.08
CA ALA A 130 -1.03 0.50 -3.24
C ALA A 130 -0.07 -0.65 -2.89
N GLY A 131 -0.46 -1.90 -3.14
CA GLY A 131 0.44 -3.03 -3.01
C GLY A 131 -0.24 -4.38 -3.10
N VAL A 132 0.59 -5.43 -3.11
CA VAL A 132 0.18 -6.82 -3.14
C VAL A 132 0.69 -7.52 -1.88
N LEU A 133 -0.19 -8.29 -1.24
CA LEU A 133 0.13 -9.12 -0.08
C LEU A 133 -0.02 -10.59 -0.47
N PHE A 134 0.97 -11.40 -0.12
CA PHE A 134 0.83 -12.86 -0.16
C PHE A 134 0.45 -13.34 1.24
N THR A 135 -0.81 -13.77 1.39
CA THR A 135 -1.36 -14.27 2.67
C THR A 135 -1.10 -15.76 2.86
N GLU A 136 -0.80 -16.48 1.77
CA GLU A 136 -0.25 -17.82 1.76
C GLU A 136 0.77 -17.89 0.62
N PHE A 137 1.95 -18.48 0.85
CA PHE A 137 2.96 -18.68 -0.18
C PHE A 137 3.75 -19.95 0.11
N VAL A 138 3.44 -21.02 -0.62
CA VAL A 138 4.00 -22.36 -0.39
C VAL A 138 4.55 -22.92 -1.68
N VAL A 139 5.83 -23.30 -1.66
CA VAL A 139 6.51 -24.00 -2.75
C VAL A 139 6.67 -25.46 -2.37
N GLN A 140 6.05 -26.36 -3.12
CA GLN A 140 6.08 -27.81 -2.90
C GLN A 140 6.98 -28.48 -3.93
N ARG A 141 8.07 -29.07 -3.45
CA ARG A 141 9.13 -29.68 -4.27
C ARG A 141 8.92 -31.16 -4.50
#